data_AF-A0AAW5N3J5-F1
#
_entry.id   AF-A0AAW5N3J5-F1
#
_cell.length_a   1.000
_cell.length_b   1.000
_cell.length_c   1.000
_cell.angle_alpha   90.00
_cell.angle_beta   90.00
_cell.angle_gamma   90.00
#
_symmetry.space_group_name_H-M   'P 1'
#
loop_
_entity.id
_entity.type
_entity.pdbx_description
1 polymer ?
#
loop_
_entity_poly.entity_id
_entity_poly.type
_entity_poly.pdbx_seq_one_letter_code
_entity_poly.pdbx_strand_id
1 'polypeptide(L)'
;LLQGYQMQGSENTLYLAAGQRLALATLSEEGIKALTVNGEWQADEYGNQWRQASLQGALTDPALADRKPLWQYAEKLDDTYCAGCH
;
A
#
# COMPACT_ATOMS: atom_id res chain seq x y z
N LEU A 1 7.76 9.84 0.15
CA LEU A 1 8.21 8.74 -0.73
C LEU A 1 7.48 7.48 -0.31
N LEU A 2 6.70 6.89 -1.20
CA LEU A 2 6.04 5.60 -0.98
C LEU A 2 6.94 4.49 -1.50
N GLN A 3 7.18 3.46 -0.70
CA GLN A 3 8.03 2.31 -1.07
C GLN A 3 7.23 1.02 -0.88
N GLY A 4 7.38 0.08 -1.80
CA GLY A 4 6.71 -1.21 -1.73
C GLY A 4 7.13 -2.14 -2.85
N TYR A 5 6.27 -3.11 -3.15
CA TYR A 5 6.51 -4.16 -4.12
C TYR A 5 5.44 -4.16 -5.21
N GLN A 6 5.83 -4.37 -6.46
CA GLN A 6 4.92 -4.70 -7.55
C GLN A 6 4.96 -6.20 -7.80
N MET A 7 3.79 -6.77 -8.10
CA MET A 7 3.65 -8.13 -8.62
C MET A 7 3.46 -8.06 -10.13
N GLN A 8 4.13 -8.93 -10.88
CA GLN A 8 3.97 -9.02 -12.33
C GLN A 8 2.52 -9.36 -12.70
N GLY A 9 1.94 -8.62 -13.64
CA GLY A 9 0.52 -8.73 -14.02
C GLY A 9 -0.44 -7.98 -13.10
N SER A 10 0.05 -7.31 -12.06
CA SER A 10 -0.72 -6.45 -11.15
C SER A 10 0.04 -5.14 -10.87
N GLU A 11 0.69 -4.57 -11.87
CA GLU A 11 1.56 -3.39 -11.75
C GLU A 11 0.81 -2.13 -11.30
N ASN A 12 -0.50 -2.11 -11.44
CA ASN A 12 -1.37 -1.05 -10.94
C ASN A 12 -1.53 -1.02 -9.41
N THR A 13 -0.92 -1.95 -8.68
CA THR A 13 -0.99 -1.99 -7.21
C THR A 13 0.40 -2.08 -6.62
N LEU A 14 0.66 -1.26 -5.60
CA LEU A 14 1.87 -1.35 -4.79
C LEU A 14 1.52 -2.03 -3.47
N TYR A 15 2.26 -3.09 -3.12
CA TYR A 15 2.07 -3.89 -1.93
C TYR A 15 3.12 -3.57 -0.86
N LEU A 16 2.79 -3.79 0.42
CA LEU A 16 3.72 -3.54 1.53
C LEU A 16 4.94 -4.48 1.47
N ALA A 17 4.72 -5.75 1.14
CA ALA A 17 5.76 -6.78 1.07
C ALA A 17 5.46 -7.78 -0.06
N ALA A 18 6.51 -8.39 -0.62
CA ALA A 18 6.34 -9.50 -1.55
C ALA A 18 5.63 -10.68 -0.87
N GLY A 19 4.75 -11.37 -1.62
CA GLY A 19 3.93 -12.47 -1.12
C GLY A 19 2.75 -12.05 -0.23
N GLN A 20 2.70 -10.79 0.22
CA GLN A 20 1.59 -10.25 1.01
C GLN A 20 0.65 -9.41 0.16
N ARG A 21 -0.67 -9.64 0.28
CA ARG A 21 -1.70 -8.89 -0.46
C ARG A 21 -2.18 -7.63 0.26
N LEU A 22 -1.34 -7.04 1.10
CA LEU A 22 -1.64 -5.78 1.76
C LEU A 22 -1.30 -4.61 0.82
N ALA A 23 -2.32 -4.07 0.15
CA ALA A 23 -2.17 -2.96 -0.78
C ALA A 23 -1.85 -1.65 -0.05
N LEU A 24 -0.79 -0.97 -0.46
CA LEU A 24 -0.42 0.37 -0.03
C LEU A 24 -1.09 1.46 -0.88
N ALA A 25 -1.15 1.23 -2.19
CA ALA A 25 -1.73 2.17 -3.14
C ALA A 25 -2.18 1.46 -4.42
N THR A 26 -3.25 1.98 -5.01
CA THR A 26 -3.64 1.71 -6.40
C THR A 26 -3.14 2.85 -7.27
N LEU A 27 -2.59 2.53 -8.42
CA LEU A 27 -1.92 3.45 -9.33
C LEU A 27 -2.73 3.60 -10.62
N SER A 28 -2.85 4.83 -11.10
CA SER A 28 -3.28 5.10 -12.47
C SER A 28 -2.17 4.70 -13.46
N GLU A 29 -2.45 4.76 -14.77
CA GLU A 29 -1.43 4.54 -15.79
C GLU A 29 -0.24 5.50 -15.67
N GLU A 30 -0.50 6.77 -15.34
CA GLU A 30 0.53 7.78 -15.08
C GLU A 30 1.34 7.42 -13.85
N GLY A 31 0.67 6.94 -12.79
CA GLY A 31 1.31 6.48 -11.56
C GLY A 31 2.26 5.31 -11.82
N ILE A 32 1.85 4.34 -12.64
CA ILE A 32 2.70 3.20 -13.04
C ILE A 32 3.95 3.69 -13.78
N LYS A 33 3.79 4.62 -14.73
CA LYS A 33 4.91 5.21 -15.51
C LYS A 33 5.86 6.03 -14.64
N ALA A 34 5.37 6.62 -13.56
CA ALA A 34 6.16 7.43 -12.63
C ALA A 34 6.90 6.61 -11.56
N LEU A 35 6.69 5.29 -11.50
CA LEU A 35 7.40 4.43 -10.55
C LEU A 35 8.90 4.38 -10.87
N THR A 36 9.69 4.51 -9.81
CA THR A 36 11.10 4.11 -9.84
C THR A 36 11.19 2.64 -9.47
N VAL A 37 11.72 1.82 -10.37
CA VAL A 37 11.96 0.40 -10.13
C VAL A 37 13.30 0.24 -9.40
N ASN A 38 13.26 -0.35 -8.20
CA ASN A 38 14.40 -0.43 -7.27
C ASN A 38 14.96 -1.86 -7.14
N GLY A 39 14.74 -2.72 -8.14
CA GLY A 39 15.23 -4.09 -8.13
C GLY A 39 14.72 -4.90 -9.31
N GLU A 40 15.33 -6.05 -9.52
CA GLU A 40 14.89 -7.03 -10.52
C GLU A 40 13.69 -7.83 -10.02
N TRP A 41 13.05 -8.54 -10.95
CA TRP A 41 12.00 -9.49 -10.62
C TRP A 41 12.58 -10.71 -9.88
N GLN A 42 11.92 -11.10 -8.81
CA GLN A 42 12.24 -12.27 -8.01
C GLN A 42 10.98 -13.10 -7.77
N ALA A 43 11.12 -14.42 -7.93
CA ALA A 43 10.06 -15.36 -7.65
C ALA A 43 9.86 -15.53 -6.14
N ASP A 44 8.61 -15.58 -5.68
CA ASP A 44 8.27 -16.17 -4.38
C ASP A 44 8.18 -17.70 -4.44
N GLU A 45 7.89 -18.33 -3.30
CA GLU A 45 7.75 -19.80 -3.17
C GLU A 45 6.63 -20.40 -4.06
N TYR A 46 5.71 -19.57 -4.55
CA TYR A 46 4.61 -19.94 -5.42
C TYR A 46 4.85 -19.58 -6.89
N GLY A 47 6.01 -19.03 -7.22
CA GLY A 47 6.41 -18.64 -8.57
C GLY A 47 5.92 -17.26 -9.02
N ASN A 48 5.26 -16.49 -8.15
CA ASN A 48 4.85 -15.13 -8.49
C ASN A 48 6.08 -14.23 -8.56
N GLN A 49 6.16 -13.37 -9.57
CA GLN A 49 7.27 -12.45 -9.75
C GLN A 49 6.99 -11.13 -9.03
N TRP A 50 7.92 -10.73 -8.17
CA TRP A 50 7.87 -9.50 -7.39
C TRP A 50 9.10 -8.64 -7.62
N ARG A 51 8.94 -7.31 -7.61
CA ARG A 51 10.07 -6.38 -7.61
C ARG A 51 9.80 -5.21 -6.69
N GLN A 52 10.86 -4.62 -6.15
CA GLN A 52 10.74 -3.41 -5.35
C GLN A 52 10.51 -2.19 -6.26
N ALA A 53 9.61 -1.31 -5.86
CA ALA A 53 9.35 -0.06 -6.55
C ALA A 53 9.03 1.06 -5.55
N SER A 54 9.24 2.31 -5.97
CA SER A 54 8.89 3.47 -5.18
C SER A 54 8.25 4.56 -6.02
N LEU A 55 7.35 5.32 -5.39
CA LEU A 55 6.68 6.47 -5.98
C LEU A 55 6.95 7.72 -5.15
N GLN A 56 7.36 8.79 -5.81
CA GLN A 56 7.47 10.11 -5.21
C GLN A 56 6.49 11.06 -5.88
N GLY A 57 5.72 11.77 -5.06
CA GLY A 57 4.75 12.76 -5.51
C GLY A 57 4.43 13.73 -4.39
N ALA A 58 3.81 14.85 -4.74
CA ALA A 58 3.27 15.80 -3.78
C ALA A 58 1.87 15.35 -3.35
N LEU A 59 1.55 15.54 -2.07
CA LEU A 59 0.18 15.45 -1.59
C LEU A 59 -0.52 16.76 -1.97
N THR A 60 -1.52 16.67 -2.84
CA THR A 60 -2.30 17.84 -3.29
C THR A 60 -3.47 18.15 -2.37
N ASP A 61 -4.03 17.11 -1.73
CA ASP A 61 -5.13 17.23 -0.79
C ASP A 61 -4.65 17.25 0.66
N PRO A 62 -5.40 17.90 1.58
CA PRO A 62 -5.08 17.88 2.99
C PRO A 62 -5.03 16.44 3.53
N ALA A 63 -3.89 16.07 4.10
CA ALA A 63 -3.72 14.81 4.81
C ALA A 63 -3.67 15.05 6.31
N LEU A 64 -4.05 14.04 7.09
CA LEU A 64 -3.85 14.08 8.54
C LEU A 64 -2.35 14.15 8.84
N ALA A 65 -1.96 15.09 9.70
CA ALA A 65 -0.57 15.24 10.14
C ALA A 65 -0.11 14.07 11.02
N ASP A 66 -1.05 13.39 11.68
CA ASP A 66 -0.79 12.24 12.53
C ASP A 66 -1.94 11.23 12.51
N ARG A 67 -1.67 10.01 13.00
CA ARG A 67 -2.61 8.89 12.96
C ARG A 67 -3.61 8.88 14.12
N LYS A 68 -3.44 9.70 15.17
CA LYS A 68 -4.30 9.67 16.36
C LYS A 68 -5.77 9.92 16.04
N PRO A 69 -6.15 10.91 15.20
CA PRO A 69 -7.55 11.12 14.87
C PRO A 69 -8.19 9.90 14.19
N LEU A 70 -7.41 9.19 13.35
CA LEU A 70 -7.88 7.96 12.71
C LEU A 70 -8.09 6.84 13.73
N TRP A 71 -7.14 6.65 14.66
CA TRP A 71 -7.26 5.64 15.71
C TRP A 71 -8.39 5.93 16.69
N GLN A 72 -8.58 7.19 17.09
CA GLN A 72 -9.70 7.61 17.93
C GLN A 72 -11.05 7.35 17.25
N TYR A 73 -11.12 7.57 15.94
CA TYR A 73 -12.30 7.24 15.17
C TYR A 73 -12.55 5.73 15.11
N ALA A 74 -11.50 4.93 14.89
CA ALA A 74 -11.58 3.47 14.88
C ALA A 74 -12.00 2.91 16.26
N GLU A 75 -11.42 3.41 17.35
CA GLU A 75 -11.78 3.06 18.74
C GLU A 75 -13.26 3.34 19.01
N LYS A 76 -13.75 4.50 18.58
CA LYS A 76 -15.17 4.83 18.71
C LYS A 76 -16.09 3.86 17.95
N LEU A 77 -15.69 3.43 16.74
CA LEU A 77 -16.44 2.43 15.98
C LEU A 77 -16.42 1.08 16.69
N ASP A 78 -15.28 0.68 17.25
CA ASP A 78 -15.11 -0.55 18.00
C ASP A 78 -16.02 -0.58 19.23
N ASP A 79 -15.96 0.44 20.09
CA ASP A 79 -16.81 0.58 21.27
C ASP A 79 -18.31 0.52 20.95
N THR A 80 -18.71 1.09 19.81
CA THR A 80 -20.12 1.20 19.44
C THR A 80 -20.67 -0.10 18.83
N TYR A 81 -19.85 -0.84 18.08
CA TYR A 81 -20.34 -1.92 17.21
C TYR A 81 -19.65 -3.27 17.38
N CYS A 82 -18.44 -3.32 17.94
CA CYS A 82 -17.60 -4.51 17.95
C CYS A 82 -17.31 -5.02 19.37
N ALA A 83 -17.03 -4.12 20.33
CA ALA A 83 -16.59 -4.44 21.68
C ALA A 83 -17.61 -5.21 22.54
N GLY A 84 -18.87 -5.26 22.09
CA GLY A 84 -19.88 -6.13 22.73
C GLY A 84 -19.58 -7.63 22.55
N CYS A 85 -18.81 -7.99 21.53
CA CYS A 85 -18.52 -9.38 21.14
C CYS A 85 -17.02 -9.72 21.05
N HIS A 86 -16.15 -8.72 20.87
CA HIS A 86 -14.70 -8.82 20.76
C HIS A 86 -14.01 -8.07 21.90
#